data_AF-A0A8C6DUN8-F1
#
_entry.id   AF-A0A8C6DUN8-F1
#
_cell.length_a   1.000
_cell.length_b   1.000
_cell.length_c   1.000
_cell.angle_alpha   90.00
_cell.angle_beta   90.00
_cell.angle_gamma   90.00
#
_symmetry.space_group_name_H-M   'P 1'
#
loop_
_entity.id
_entity.type
_entity.pdbx_description
1 polymer ?
#
loop_
_entity_poly.entity_id
_entity_poly.type
_entity_poly.pdbx_seq_one_letter_code
_entity_poly.pdbx_strand_id
1 'polypeptide(L)'
;MRLFVSEGAPGSLPVLAAAGRAQGRAELLISTVGPEECVVPFLTRPKVPVLQLDSGNYLFSTSAICRYFFLLSGWEQDDLTNQWLEWEATELQRSW
;
A
#
# COMPACT_ATOMS: atom_id res chain seq x y z
N MET A 1 10.55 -8.08 0.36
CA MET A 1 9.81 -6.92 0.90
C MET A 1 8.88 -7.34 2.03
N ARG A 2 8.40 -6.39 2.86
CA ARG A 2 7.47 -6.68 3.97
C ARG A 2 6.29 -5.70 3.98
N LEU A 3 5.07 -6.24 3.93
CA LEU A 3 3.81 -5.50 4.02
C LEU A 3 3.26 -5.61 5.46
N PHE A 4 3.12 -4.46 6.12
CA PHE A 4 2.51 -4.33 7.43
C PHE A 4 1.04 -3.97 7.29
N VAL A 5 0.17 -4.77 7.90
CA VAL A 5 -1.30 -4.59 7.91
C VAL A 5 -1.82 -4.69 9.35
N SER A 6 -3.04 -4.22 9.60
CA SER A 6 -3.71 -4.38 10.89
C SER A 6 -5.15 -4.84 10.69
N GLU A 7 -5.67 -5.57 11.67
CA GLU A 7 -7.08 -6.00 11.68
C GLU A 7 -8.00 -4.78 11.77
N GLY A 8 -9.11 -4.80 11.03
CA GLY A 8 -10.07 -3.70 10.99
C GLY A 8 -9.61 -2.43 10.24
N ALA A 9 -8.36 -2.38 9.73
CA ALA A 9 -7.89 -1.25 8.94
C ALA A 9 -8.35 -1.36 7.47
N PRO A 10 -9.29 -0.51 6.99
CA PRO A 10 -9.90 -0.67 5.67
C PRO A 10 -8.90 -0.51 4.52
N GLY A 11 -7.87 0.33 4.70
CA GLY A 11 -6.79 0.51 3.72
C GLY A 11 -6.00 -0.78 3.42
N SER A 12 -6.04 -1.78 4.31
CA SER A 12 -5.40 -3.08 4.11
C SER A 12 -6.06 -3.91 3.00
N LEU A 13 -7.36 -3.70 2.74
CA LEU A 13 -8.12 -4.49 1.76
C LEU A 13 -7.54 -4.39 0.33
N PRO A 14 -7.39 -3.20 -0.28
CA PRO A 14 -6.87 -3.10 -1.65
C PRO A 14 -5.42 -3.56 -1.77
N VAL A 15 -4.56 -3.33 -0.76
CA VAL A 15 -3.15 -3.75 -0.84
C VAL A 15 -3.00 -5.27 -0.75
N LEU A 16 -3.81 -5.94 0.06
CA LEU A 16 -3.82 -7.41 0.15
C LEU A 16 -4.34 -8.03 -1.15
N ALA A 17 -5.34 -7.44 -1.78
CA ALA A 17 -5.82 -7.86 -3.10
C ALA A 17 -4.76 -7.64 -4.20
N ALA A 18 -4.05 -6.51 -4.17
CA ALA A 18 -3.04 -6.17 -5.17
C ALA A 18 -1.73 -6.95 -4.99
N ALA A 19 -1.42 -7.46 -3.80
CA ALA A 19 -0.19 -8.19 -3.48
C ALA A 19 0.08 -9.39 -4.42
N GLY A 20 -0.98 -10.03 -4.94
CA GLY A 20 -0.86 -11.10 -5.93
C GLY A 20 -0.09 -10.69 -7.20
N ARG A 21 -0.08 -9.40 -7.56
CA ARG A 21 0.64 -8.87 -8.72
C ARG A 21 2.17 -8.90 -8.56
N ALA A 22 2.68 -9.01 -7.33
CA ALA A 22 4.11 -9.11 -7.06
C ALA A 22 4.64 -10.55 -7.13
N GLN A 23 3.77 -11.56 -7.24
CA GLN A 23 4.17 -12.97 -7.26
C GLN A 23 5.13 -13.28 -8.41
N GLY A 24 6.22 -13.99 -8.10
CA GLY A 24 7.27 -14.33 -9.07
C GLY A 24 8.20 -13.17 -9.45
N ARG A 25 7.98 -11.96 -8.91
CA ARG A 25 8.82 -10.78 -9.15
C ARG A 25 9.61 -10.37 -7.91
N ALA A 26 9.00 -10.49 -6.73
CA ALA A 26 9.64 -10.23 -5.46
C ALA A 26 9.02 -11.11 -4.36
N GLU A 27 9.82 -11.46 -3.36
CA GLU A 27 9.32 -12.10 -2.15
C GLU A 27 8.57 -11.06 -1.30
N LEU A 28 7.35 -11.39 -0.86
CA LEU A 28 6.51 -10.51 -0.06
C LEU A 28 6.09 -11.23 1.23
N LEU A 29 6.58 -10.72 2.36
CA LEU A 29 6.14 -11.15 3.69
C LEU A 29 4.99 -10.26 4.17
N ILE A 30 3.93 -10.86 4.71
CA ILE A 30 2.82 -10.13 5.33
C ILE A 30 3.01 -10.20 6.85
N SER A 31 2.92 -9.06 7.52
CA SER A 31 3.03 -8.96 8.98
C SER A 31 1.83 -8.20 9.54
N THR A 32 1.09 -8.85 10.43
CA THR A 32 0.00 -8.20 11.17
C THR A 32 0.57 -7.50 12.39
N VAL A 33 0.29 -6.20 12.52
CA VAL A 33 0.78 -5.34 13.60
C VAL A 33 -0.37 -4.70 14.36
N GLY A 34 -0.10 -4.24 15.57
CA GLY A 34 -1.08 -3.49 16.37
C GLY A 34 -1.42 -2.14 15.73
N PRO A 35 -2.63 -1.59 15.96
CA PRO A 35 -3.05 -0.32 15.37
C PRO A 35 -2.19 0.88 15.82
N GLU A 36 -1.58 0.80 17.00
CA GLU A 36 -0.73 1.86 17.57
C GLU A 36 0.77 1.67 17.28
N GLU A 37 1.14 0.66 16.50
CA GLU A 37 2.54 0.35 16.23
C GLU A 37 3.13 1.28 15.14
N CYS A 38 4.22 1.97 15.47
CA CYS A 38 4.92 2.85 14.53
C CYS A 38 6.01 2.09 13.75
N VAL A 39 5.63 1.53 12.60
CA VAL A 39 6.55 0.74 11.74
C VAL A 39 7.43 1.58 10.81
N VAL A 40 7.10 2.87 10.59
CA VAL A 40 7.87 3.79 9.73
C VAL A 40 8.73 4.71 10.61
N PRO A 41 10.08 4.65 10.54
CA PRO A 41 10.95 5.37 11.48
C PRO A 41 10.81 6.89 11.49
N PHE A 42 10.39 7.48 10.37
CA PHE A 42 10.29 8.93 10.18
C PHE A 42 8.85 9.47 10.29
N LEU A 43 7.86 8.62 10.60
CA LEU A 43 6.50 9.06 10.90
C LEU A 43 6.25 9.02 12.41
N THR A 44 5.82 10.15 12.98
CA THR A 44 5.53 10.25 14.42
C THR A 44 4.21 9.57 14.81
N ARG A 45 3.25 9.49 13.89
CA ARG A 45 1.94 8.87 14.11
C ARG A 45 1.90 7.47 13.49
N PRO A 46 1.26 6.48 14.13
CA PRO A 46 1.11 5.15 13.56
C PRO A 46 0.34 5.22 12.25
N LYS A 47 0.73 4.38 11.30
CA LYS A 47 0.10 4.31 9.98
C LYS A 47 0.17 2.89 9.44
N VAL A 48 -0.97 2.39 8.99
CA VAL A 48 -1.13 1.12 8.29
C VAL A 48 -2.18 1.29 7.18
N PRO A 49 -2.03 0.62 6.02
CA PRO A 49 -0.95 -0.31 5.67
C PRO A 49 0.36 0.42 5.29
N VAL A 50 1.48 -0.29 5.41
CA VAL A 50 2.81 0.18 5.03
C VAL A 50 3.58 -0.94 4.33
N LEU A 51 4.27 -0.63 3.24
CA LEU A 51 5.20 -1.55 2.58
C LEU A 51 6.64 -1.08 2.80
N GLN A 52 7.47 -1.92 3.42
CA GLN A 52 8.92 -1.77 3.44
C GLN A 52 9.51 -2.50 2.22
N LEU A 53 10.18 -1.73 1.36
CA LEU A 53 10.87 -2.23 0.18
C LEU A 53 12.21 -2.87 0.57
N ASP A 54 12.76 -3.72 -0.30
CA ASP A 54 14.07 -4.35 -0.07
C ASP A 54 15.22 -3.34 -0.03
N SER A 55 15.01 -2.16 -0.63
CA SER A 55 15.93 -1.01 -0.53
C SER A 55 15.93 -0.32 0.83
N GLY A 56 15.03 -0.70 1.74
CA GLY A 56 14.82 -0.03 3.03
C GLY A 56 13.90 1.20 2.96
N ASN A 57 13.44 1.60 1.77
CA ASN A 57 12.44 2.66 1.62
C ASN A 57 11.03 2.18 2.04
N TYR A 58 10.17 3.13 2.41
CA TYR A 58 8.81 2.86 2.87
C TYR A 58 7.77 3.51 1.96
N LEU A 59 6.75 2.74 1.57
CA LEU A 59 5.51 3.25 0.99
C LEU A 59 4.42 3.20 2.06
N PHE A 60 3.81 4.35 2.34
CA PHE A 60 2.81 4.53 3.40
C PHE A 60 1.51 5.16 2.88
N SER A 61 1.28 5.06 1.57
CA SER A 61 0.03 5.40 0.90
C SER A 61 -0.54 4.14 0.28
N THR A 62 -1.79 3.82 0.60
CA THR A 62 -2.53 2.65 0.10
C THR A 62 -2.46 2.56 -1.44
N SER A 63 -2.82 3.64 -2.14
CA SER A 63 -2.83 3.68 -3.60
C SER A 63 -1.42 3.57 -4.20
N ALA A 64 -0.39 4.10 -3.51
CA ALA A 64 1.00 3.95 -3.94
C ALA A 64 1.51 2.50 -3.78
N ILE A 65 1.14 1.83 -2.69
CA ILE A 65 1.46 0.40 -2.46
C ILE A 65 0.81 -0.46 -3.56
N CYS A 66 -0.49 -0.25 -3.84
CA CYS A 66 -1.18 -0.94 -4.93
C CYS A 66 -0.47 -0.71 -6.26
N ARG A 67 -0.23 0.55 -6.62
CA ARG A 67 0.46 0.92 -7.86
C ARG A 67 1.82 0.25 -7.98
N TYR A 68 2.60 0.19 -6.90
CA TYR A 68 3.89 -0.49 -6.90
C TYR A 68 3.77 -1.99 -7.25
N PHE A 69 2.80 -2.71 -6.67
CA PHE A 69 2.57 -4.11 -7.03
C PHE A 69 2.15 -4.29 -8.50
N PHE A 70 1.32 -3.39 -9.05
CA PHE A 70 0.97 -3.42 -10.47
C PHE A 70 2.20 -3.16 -11.36
N LEU A 71 3.03 -2.17 -11.03
CA LEU A 71 4.27 -1.90 -11.77
C LEU A 71 5.23 -3.10 -11.78
N LEU A 72 5.36 -3.83 -10.68
CA LEU A 72 6.15 -5.07 -10.63
C LEU A 72 5.64 -6.13 -11.61
N SER A 73 4.33 -6.19 -11.86
CA SER A 73 3.75 -7.13 -12.83
C SER A 73 3.99 -6.74 -14.30
N GLY A 74 4.56 -5.56 -14.55
CA GLY A 74 4.76 -5.00 -15.89
C GLY A 74 3.57 -4.18 -16.40
N TRP A 75 2.63 -3.80 -15.52
CA TRP A 75 1.58 -2.86 -15.88
C TRP A 75 2.16 -1.46 -16.14
N GLU A 76 1.68 -0.80 -17.19
CA GLU A 76 2.09 0.55 -17.56
C GLU A 76 1.09 1.58 -17.04
N GLN A 77 1.60 2.75 -16.66
CA GLN A 77 0.76 3.82 -16.14
C GLN A 77 -0.02 4.50 -17.26
N ASP A 78 -1.28 4.81 -16.97
CA ASP A 78 -2.15 5.57 -17.86
C ASP A 78 -2.88 6.70 -17.11
N ASP A 79 -3.28 7.74 -17.85
CA ASP A 79 -3.90 8.94 -17.30
C ASP A 79 -5.28 8.66 -16.68
N LEU A 80 -6.02 7.69 -17.21
CA LEU A 80 -7.33 7.34 -16.67
C LEU A 80 -7.19 6.69 -15.28
N THR A 81 -6.20 5.81 -15.09
CA THR A 81 -5.87 5.26 -13.76
C THR A 81 -5.40 6.37 -12.80
N ASN A 82 -4.62 7.34 -13.26
CA ASN A 82 -4.22 8.49 -12.43
C ASN A 82 -5.45 9.30 -11.98
N GLN A 83 -6.36 9.59 -12.91
CA GLN A 83 -7.59 10.33 -12.65
C GLN A 83 -8.47 9.62 -11.61
N TRP A 84 -8.65 8.30 -11.72
CA TRP A 84 -9.43 7.53 -10.75
C TRP A 84 -8.80 7.49 -9.36
N LEU A 85 -7.47 7.34 -9.26
CA LEU A 85 -6.80 7.34 -7.96
C LEU A 85 -6.81 8.72 -7.31
N GLU A 86 -6.71 9.80 -8.09
CA GLU A 86 -6.84 11.16 -7.56
C GLU A 86 -8.26 11.41 -7.04
N TRP A 87 -9.28 11.11 -7.86
CA TRP A 87 -10.69 11.24 -7.47
C TRP A 87 -11.04 10.39 -6.24
N GLU A 88 -10.53 9.16 -6.15
CA GLU A 88 -10.75 8.31 -4.98
C GLU A 88 -10.20 8.95 -3.69
N ALA A 89 -8.99 9.51 -3.77
CA ALA A 89 -8.32 10.11 -2.62
C ALA A 89 -8.90 11.47 -2.19
N THR A 90 -9.40 12.28 -3.14
CA THR A 90 -9.88 13.64 -2.83
C THR A 90 -11.39 13.74 -2.66
N GLU A 91 -12.17 12.90 -3.34
CA GLU A 91 -13.63 12.96 -3.34
C GLU A 91 -14.24 11.77 -2.58
N LEU A 92 -13.93 10.53 -3.00
CA LEU A 92 -14.63 9.35 -2.48
C LEU A 92 -14.32 9.11 -1.00
N GLN A 93 -13.04 9.14 -0.62
CA GLN A 93 -12.64 8.91 0.77
C GLN A 93 -13.08 10.01 1.74
N ARG A 94 -13.34 11.23 1.25
CA ARG A 94 -13.79 12.35 2.08
C ARG A 94 -15.30 12.39 2.28
N SER A 95 -16.04 11.61 1.50
CA SER A 95 -17.50 11.60 1.50
C SER A 95 -18.10 10.75 2.63
N TRP A 96 -17.26 10.25 3.56
CA TRP A 96 -17.62 9.40 4.70
C TRP A 96 -16.98 9.90 5.99
#